data_AF-A0A660QD47-F1
#
_entry.id   AF-A0A660QD47-F1
#
_cell.length_a   1.000
_cell.length_b   1.000
_cell.length_c   1.000
_cell.angle_alpha   90.00
_cell.angle_beta   90.00
_cell.angle_gamma   90.00
#
_symmetry.space_group_name_H-M   'P 1'
#
loop_
_entity.id
_entity.type
_entity.pdbx_description
1 polymer ?
#
loop_
_entity_poly.entity_id
_entity_poly.type
_entity_poly.pdbx_seq_one_letter_code
_entity_poly.pdbx_strand_id
1 'polypeptide(L)'
;MASDAAITTSAPGSLMLLGEHAVLHGKHALVCAINRRITIRLFPSLDNTVKIVSDLGNYQSPLDDLVDHPSFRFVLQAIRQQIQHVPRGFKLKIDSE
;
A
#
# COMPACT_ATOMS: atom_id res chain seq x y z
N MET A 1 5.69 -1.91 -25.32
CA MET A 1 6.76 -1.23 -24.56
C MET A 1 6.31 -1.23 -23.11
N ALA A 2 7.05 -1.90 -22.21
CA ALA A 2 6.69 -1.89 -20.79
C ALA A 2 6.85 -0.44 -20.30
N SER A 3 5.75 0.17 -19.86
CA SER A 3 5.84 1.47 -19.20
C SER A 3 6.62 1.29 -17.90
N ASP A 4 7.73 2.01 -17.76
CA ASP A 4 8.48 2.02 -16.50
C ASP A 4 7.63 2.62 -15.38
N ALA A 5 7.86 2.13 -14.17
CA ALA A 5 7.21 2.69 -12.98
C ALA A 5 7.77 4.10 -12.74
N ALA A 6 6.87 5.09 -12.59
CA ALA A 6 7.28 6.45 -12.25
C ALA A 6 7.87 6.53 -10.84
N ILE A 7 7.34 5.71 -9.92
CA ILE A 7 7.82 5.61 -8.55
C ILE A 7 7.87 4.13 -8.17
N THR A 8 9.00 3.71 -7.61
CA THR A 8 9.15 2.41 -6.95
C THR A 8 9.61 2.65 -5.53
N THR A 9 8.88 2.10 -4.56
CA THR A 9 9.22 2.19 -3.14
C THR A 9 9.05 0.85 -2.46
N SER A 10 9.70 0.66 -1.32
CA SER A 10 9.52 -0.53 -0.50
C SER A 10 9.55 -0.21 0.99
N ALA A 11 8.80 -0.98 1.77
CA ALA A 11 8.77 -0.90 3.22
C ALA A 11 9.10 -2.27 3.84
N PRO A 12 9.89 -2.33 4.92
CA PRO A 12 10.14 -3.57 5.64
C PRO A 12 8.91 -3.97 6.47
N GLY A 13 8.73 -5.28 6.64
CA GLY A 13 7.92 -5.84 7.71
C GLY A 13 8.56 -5.56 9.07
N SER A 14 7.75 -5.63 10.12
CA SER A 14 8.19 -5.45 11.51
C SER A 14 7.89 -6.68 12.34
N LEU A 15 8.80 -7.03 13.25
CA LEU A 15 8.62 -8.08 14.24
C LEU A 15 8.75 -7.50 15.64
N MET A 16 7.90 -7.97 16.56
CA MET A 16 8.10 -7.71 17.99
C MET A 16 9.03 -8.77 18.56
N LEU A 17 10.13 -8.33 19.18
CA LEU A 17 11.11 -9.21 19.82
C LEU A 17 10.74 -9.49 21.28
N LEU A 18 10.23 -8.47 21.97
CA LEU A 18 9.82 -8.53 23.37
C LEU A 18 8.67 -7.55 23.64
N GLY A 19 7.72 -7.94 24.49
CA GLY A 19 6.78 -7.00 25.11
C GLY A 19 5.39 -6.93 24.46
N GLU A 20 4.93 -8.02 23.84
CA GLU A 20 3.63 -8.13 23.14
C GLU A 20 2.45 -7.78 24.05
N HIS A 21 2.54 -8.22 25.31
CA HIS A 21 1.54 -7.91 26.32
C HIS A 21 1.89 -6.65 27.13
N ALA A 22 3.16 -6.24 27.12
CA ALA A 22 3.64 -5.09 27.89
C ALA A 22 3.10 -3.77 27.33
N VAL A 23 3.03 -3.64 26.00
CA VAL A 23 2.50 -2.44 25.32
C VAL A 23 1.04 -2.16 25.66
N LEU A 24 0.25 -3.20 25.94
CA LEU A 24 -1.16 -3.07 26.34
C LEU A 24 -1.32 -2.38 27.71
N HIS A 25 -0.27 -2.35 28.51
CA HIS A 25 -0.22 -1.70 29.83
C HIS A 25 0.70 -0.46 29.85
N GLY A 26 0.99 0.12 28.69
CA GLY A 26 1.82 1.32 28.56
C GLY A 26 3.29 1.10 28.94
N LYS A 27 3.78 -0.14 28.87
CA LYS A 27 5.19 -0.49 29.10
C LYS A 27 5.93 -0.62 27.77
N HIS A 28 7.26 -0.57 27.84
CA HIS A 28 8.11 -0.66 26.65
C HIS A 28 8.02 -2.02 25.96
N ALA A 29 8.19 -2.00 24.64
CA ALA A 29 8.46 -3.17 23.82
C ALA A 29 9.69 -2.94 22.95
N LEU A 30 10.31 -4.04 22.53
CA LEU A 30 11.39 -4.03 21.56
C LEU A 30 10.86 -4.58 20.24
N VAL A 31 10.94 -3.77 19.18
CA VAL A 31 10.53 -4.13 17.82
C VAL A 31 11.69 -3.93 16.86
N CYS A 32 11.74 -4.71 15.79
CA CYS A 32 12.74 -4.57 14.74
C CYS A 32 12.12 -4.68 13.34
N ALA A 33 12.74 -4.00 12.38
CA ALA A 33 12.45 -4.22 10.97
C ALA A 33 13.13 -5.51 10.50
N ILE A 34 12.46 -6.27 9.64
CA ILE A 34 13.00 -7.51 9.05
C ILE A 34 13.14 -7.37 7.54
N ASN A 35 13.98 -8.23 6.94
CA ASN A 35 14.16 -8.29 5.49
C ASN A 35 13.06 -9.13 4.81
N ARG A 36 11.80 -8.83 5.15
CA ARG A 36 10.59 -9.24 4.41
C ARG A 36 9.93 -7.95 4.01
N ARG A 37 9.75 -7.70 2.72
CA ARG A 37 9.38 -6.37 2.23
C ARG A 37 8.10 -6.40 1.42
N ILE A 38 7.39 -5.29 1.47
CA ILE A 38 6.37 -4.95 0.48
C ILE A 38 7.01 -3.96 -0.49
N THR A 39 6.90 -4.23 -1.78
CA THR A 39 7.34 -3.34 -2.86
C THR A 39 6.12 -2.83 -3.63
N ILE A 40 6.04 -1.51 -3.81
CA ILE A 40 4.96 -0.87 -4.56
C ILE A 40 5.56 -0.13 -5.74
N ARG A 41 4.97 -0.36 -6.91
CA ARG A 41 5.32 0.30 -8.17
C ARG A 41 4.12 1.07 -8.69
N LEU A 42 4.27 2.39 -8.84
CA LEU A 42 3.23 3.28 -9.34
C LEU A 42 3.48 3.60 -10.81
N PHE A 43 2.45 3.42 -11.63
CA PHE A 43 2.45 3.77 -13.04
C PHE A 43 1.34 4.81 -13.26
N PRO A 44 1.65 6.02 -13.75
CA PRO A 44 0.62 7.00 -14.07
C PRO A 44 -0.29 6.45 -15.18
N SER A 45 -1.57 6.80 -15.10
CA SER A 45 -2.56 6.48 -16.12
C SER A 45 -3.03 7.75 -16.81
N LEU A 46 -3.45 7.64 -18.07
CA LEU A 46 -4.17 8.70 -18.78
C LEU A 46 -5.65 8.74 -18.37
N ASP A 47 -6.19 7.60 -17.95
CA ASP A 47 -7.55 7.48 -17.45
C ASP A 47 -7.64 7.91 -15.99
N ASN A 48 -8.77 8.50 -15.56
CA ASN A 48 -9.03 8.84 -14.15
C ASN A 48 -9.42 7.61 -13.30
N THR A 49 -8.67 6.52 -13.44
CA THR A 49 -8.93 5.25 -12.75
C THR A 49 -7.77 4.85 -11.86
N VAL A 50 -8.10 4.31 -10.68
CA VAL A 50 -7.16 3.63 -9.81
C VAL A 50 -7.22 2.14 -10.12
N LYS A 51 -6.08 1.54 -10.40
CA LYS A 51 -5.92 0.10 -10.62
C LYS A 51 -4.93 -0.45 -9.59
N ILE A 52 -5.26 -1.53 -8.91
CA ILE A 52 -4.35 -2.23 -7.99
C ILE A 52 -4.20 -3.66 -8.48
N VAL A 53 -2.96 -4.13 -8.59
CA VAL A 53 -2.60 -5.49 -8.96
C VAL A 53 -1.69 -6.05 -7.87
N SER A 54 -2.07 -7.17 -7.29
CA SER A 54 -1.32 -7.85 -6.23
C SER A 54 -1.66 -9.34 -6.17
N ASP A 55 -0.94 -10.09 -5.34
CA ASP A 55 -1.25 -11.51 -5.08
C ASP A 55 -2.60 -11.70 -4.35
N LEU A 56 -3.12 -10.66 -3.67
CA LEU A 56 -4.46 -10.66 -3.07
C LEU A 56 -5.57 -10.46 -4.10
N GLY A 57 -5.23 -10.19 -5.36
CA GLY A 57 -6.15 -9.98 -6.47
C GLY A 57 -5.98 -8.62 -7.13
N ASN A 58 -7.01 -8.25 -7.90
CA ASN A 58 -7.07 -7.02 -8.68
C ASN A 58 -8.22 -6.13 -8.21
N TYR A 59 -8.02 -4.82 -8.28
CA TYR A 59 -9.04 -3.82 -8.00
C TYR A 59 -9.00 -2.71 -9.05
N GLN A 60 -10.18 -2.19 -9.39
CA GLN A 60 -10.31 -1.04 -10.28
C GLN A 60 -11.53 -0.19 -9.91
N SER A 61 -11.35 1.12 -9.87
CA SER A 61 -12.42 2.11 -9.69
C SER A 61 -12.02 3.47 -10.26
N PRO A 62 -12.97 4.39 -10.48
CA PRO A 62 -12.65 5.81 -10.71
C PRO A 62 -11.91 6.41 -9.51
N LEU A 63 -10.98 7.34 -9.76
CA LEU A 63 -10.23 8.02 -8.69
C LEU A 63 -11.17 8.75 -7.72
N ASP A 64 -12.26 9.30 -8.25
CA ASP A 64 -13.22 10.11 -7.50
C ASP A 64 -14.32 9.27 -6.81
N ASP A 65 -14.35 7.96 -7.05
CA ASP A 65 -15.37 7.03 -6.53
C ASP A 65 -14.75 5.68 -6.12
N LEU A 66 -13.86 5.75 -5.13
CA LEU A 66 -13.18 4.58 -4.58
C LEU A 66 -14.16 3.71 -3.78
N VAL A 67 -14.60 2.59 -4.37
CA VAL A 67 -15.40 1.56 -3.70
C VAL A 67 -14.56 0.78 -2.70
N ASP A 68 -15.10 0.51 -1.50
CA ASP A 68 -14.42 -0.30 -0.50
C ASP A 68 -14.18 -1.74 -0.96
N HIS A 69 -13.02 -2.28 -0.61
CA HIS A 69 -12.66 -3.66 -0.90
C HIS A 69 -11.93 -4.27 0.31
N PRO A 70 -12.36 -5.43 0.83
CA PRO A 70 -11.83 -5.99 2.09
C PRO A 70 -10.32 -6.23 2.04
N SER A 71 -9.81 -6.78 0.93
CA SER A 71 -8.36 -7.04 0.75
C SER A 71 -7.51 -5.78 0.58
N PHE A 72 -8.10 -4.66 0.17
CA PHE A 72 -7.37 -3.43 -0.18
C PHE A 72 -7.68 -2.26 0.73
N ARG A 73 -8.43 -2.47 1.82
CA ARG A 73 -8.86 -1.43 2.76
C ARG A 73 -7.75 -0.46 3.18
N PHE A 74 -6.55 -0.97 3.49
CA PHE A 74 -5.41 -0.14 3.89
C PHE A 74 -4.84 0.68 2.73
N VAL A 75 -4.70 0.06 1.55
CA VAL A 75 -4.22 0.74 0.34
C VAL A 75 -5.21 1.84 -0.09
N LEU A 76 -6.51 1.52 -0.12
CA LEU A 76 -7.57 2.46 -0.45
C LEU A 76 -7.61 3.62 0.55
N GLN A 77 -7.45 3.36 1.84
CA GLN A 77 -7.41 4.41 2.85
C GLN A 77 -6.19 5.33 2.66
N ALA A 78 -5.01 4.78 2.36
CA ALA A 78 -3.82 5.57 2.07
C ALA A 78 -4.00 6.45 0.81
N ILE A 79 -4.66 5.93 -0.22
CA ILE A 79 -5.00 6.70 -1.43
C ILE A 79 -5.97 7.84 -1.09
N ARG A 80 -7.04 7.57 -0.32
CA ARG A 80 -8.02 8.58 0.11
C ARG A 80 -7.35 9.74 0.86
N GLN A 81 -6.37 9.45 1.71
CA GLN A 81 -5.60 10.48 2.44
C GLN A 81 -4.77 11.39 1.52
N GLN A 82 -4.46 10.93 0.31
CA GLN A 82 -3.64 11.66 -0.66
C GLN A 82 -4.45 12.18 -1.86
N ILE A 83 -5.77 11.93 -1.91
CA ILE A 83 -6.57 12.11 -3.12
C ILE A 83 -6.49 13.52 -3.71
N GLN A 84 -6.40 14.54 -2.86
CA GLN A 84 -6.28 15.95 -3.27
C GLN A 84 -4.94 16.29 -3.95
N HIS A 85 -3.92 15.47 -3.73
CA HIS A 85 -2.57 15.64 -4.29
C HIS A 85 -2.32 14.73 -5.51
N VAL A 86 -3.28 13.88 -5.86
CA VAL A 86 -3.16 12.98 -7.01
C VAL A 86 -3.97 13.57 -8.18
N PRO A 87 -3.29 14.13 -9.21
CA PRO A 87 -3.98 14.86 -10.27
C PRO A 87 -4.63 13.97 -11.34
N ARG A 88 -4.37 12.65 -11.33
CA ARG A 88 -4.83 11.70 -12.35
C ARG A 88 -4.82 10.27 -11.82
N GLY A 89 -5.52 9.38 -12.52
CA GLY A 89 -5.50 7.95 -12.20
C GLY A 89 -4.11 7.31 -12.33
N PHE A 90 -3.97 6.14 -11.74
CA PHE A 90 -2.71 5.40 -11.68
C PHE A 90 -2.95 3.91 -11.45
N LYS A 91 -1.94 3.12 -11.79
CA LYS A 91 -1.86 1.70 -11.46
C LYS A 91 -0.82 1.50 -10.37
N LEU A 92 -1.18 0.77 -9.31
CA LEU A 92 -0.26 0.21 -8.34
C LEU A 92 -0.05 -1.27 -8.64
N LYS A 93 1.21 -1.68 -8.73
CA LYS A 93 1.60 -3.09 -8.62
C LYS A 93 2.24 -3.30 -7.26
N ILE A 94 1.71 -4.25 -6.49
CA ILE A 94 2.12 -4.53 -5.12
C ILE A 94 2.61 -5.99 -5.05
N ASP A 95 3.80 -6.18 -4.50
CA ASP A 95 4.42 -7.48 -4.32
C ASP A 95 4.93 -7.57 -2.87
N SER A 96 4.72 -8.72 -2.22
CA SER A 96 5.09 -8.96 -0.81
C SER A 96 5.81 -10.29 -0.65
N GLU A 97 6.77 -10.34 0.28
CA GLU A 97 7.57 -11.52 0.63
C GLU A 97 7.16 -12.22 1.92
#